data_AF-A0AB37ZT76-F1
#
_entry.id   AF-A0AB37ZT76-F1
#
_cell.length_a   1.000
_cell.length_b   1.000
_cell.length_c   1.000
_cell.angle_alpha   90.00
_cell.angle_beta   90.00
_cell.angle_gamma   90.00
#
_symmetry.space_group_name_H-M   'P 1'
#
loop_
_entity.id
_entity.type
_entity.pdbx_description
1 polymer ?
#
loop_
_entity_poly.entity_id
_entity_poly.type
_entity_poly.pdbx_seq_one_letter_code
_entity_poly.pdbx_strand_id
1 'polypeptide(L)'
;MTSWWETGKDIVRCPYGQPGDRLWVREAWQADAQVNDVAPRELSHGEPIQYPADGASRQTGCSMITPGKTRPSIHMPRWVSRILLEITDVRVERLQEISRSDIRAEGLECPPELASDDVSPNYRDWYPAAWRELWESINGADSWNSNPWVWVVEFKRVRT
;
A
#
# COMPACT_ATOMS: atom_id res chain seq x y z
N MET A 1 -24.61 -4.35 0.29
CA MET A 1 -25.20 -3.40 -0.68
C MET A 1 -24.11 -3.20 -1.72
N THR A 2 -24.26 -3.86 -2.87
CA THR A 2 -23.17 -4.15 -3.81
C THR A 2 -23.17 -3.09 -4.90
N SER A 3 -22.07 -2.34 -5.04
CA SER A 3 -21.88 -1.37 -6.11
C SER A 3 -21.51 -2.10 -7.41
N TRP A 4 -22.31 -1.91 -8.46
CA TRP A 4 -22.06 -2.41 -9.82
C TRP A 4 -22.08 -1.23 -10.79
N TRP A 5 -21.19 -1.19 -11.78
CA TRP A 5 -21.38 -0.43 -13.02
C TRP A 5 -21.74 -1.41 -14.14
N GLU A 6 -22.79 -1.10 -14.90
CA GLU A 6 -23.19 -1.88 -16.07
C GLU A 6 -22.71 -1.19 -17.35
N THR A 7 -21.69 -1.77 -17.98
CA THR A 7 -21.55 -1.73 -19.44
C THR A 7 -21.67 -3.18 -19.91
N GLY A 8 -22.56 -3.40 -20.88
CA GLY A 8 -23.04 -4.73 -21.25
C GLY A 8 -21.96 -5.82 -21.27
N LYS A 9 -22.15 -6.79 -20.37
CA LYS A 9 -21.68 -8.18 -20.45
C LYS A 9 -20.33 -8.60 -19.88
N ASP A 10 -19.57 -7.73 -19.21
CA ASP A 10 -18.42 -8.17 -18.39
C ASP A 10 -18.44 -7.52 -17.00
N ILE A 11 -18.64 -8.34 -15.97
CA ILE A 11 -18.48 -7.93 -14.57
C ILE A 11 -16.97 -7.83 -14.31
N VAL A 12 -16.40 -6.64 -14.47
CA VAL A 12 -15.00 -6.42 -14.05
C VAL A 12 -14.98 -6.37 -12.53
N ARG A 13 -14.45 -7.41 -11.89
CA ARG A 13 -14.27 -7.41 -10.43
C ARG A 13 -12.98 -6.70 -10.08
N CYS A 14 -12.98 -5.97 -8.97
CA CYS A 14 -11.77 -5.38 -8.45
C CYS A 14 -10.75 -6.49 -8.15
N PRO A 15 -9.51 -6.39 -8.67
CA PRO A 15 -8.49 -7.42 -8.46
C PRO A 15 -8.04 -7.51 -7.01
N TYR A 16 -8.32 -6.48 -6.20
CA TYR A 16 -7.92 -6.41 -4.79
C TYR A 16 -8.96 -7.00 -3.82
N GLY A 17 -10.19 -7.25 -4.29
CA GLY A 17 -11.28 -7.79 -3.46
C GLY A 17 -12.47 -6.84 -3.35
N GLN A 18 -13.34 -7.13 -2.39
CA GLN A 18 -14.56 -6.36 -2.10
C GLN A 18 -14.59 -5.89 -0.65
N PRO A 19 -15.47 -4.95 -0.28
CA PRO A 19 -15.64 -4.54 1.11
C PRO A 19 -15.84 -5.73 2.07
N GLY A 20 -15.07 -5.74 3.15
CA GLY A 20 -14.98 -6.84 4.12
C GLY A 20 -13.82 -7.82 3.88
N ASP A 21 -13.24 -7.85 2.67
CA ASP A 21 -12.04 -8.64 2.41
C ASP A 21 -10.81 -8.05 3.12
N ARG A 22 -9.78 -8.88 3.29
CA ARG A 22 -8.56 -8.51 4.01
C ARG A 22 -7.32 -8.56 3.13
N LEU A 23 -6.60 -7.45 3.09
CA LEU A 23 -5.28 -7.33 2.48
C LEU A 23 -4.20 -7.44 3.56
N TRP A 24 -3.03 -7.93 3.18
CA TRP A 24 -1.87 -8.00 4.06
C TRP A 24 -0.71 -7.30 3.38
N VAL A 25 0.02 -6.49 4.15
CA VAL A 25 1.14 -5.71 3.61
C VAL A 25 2.37 -6.61 3.50
N ARG A 26 3.10 -6.44 2.40
CA ARG A 26 4.41 -7.06 2.16
C ARG A 26 5.50 -6.02 2.32
N GLU A 27 6.46 -6.30 3.19
CA GLU A 27 7.61 -5.44 3.47
C GLU A 27 8.91 -6.25 3.41
N ALA A 28 10.06 -5.58 3.34
CA ALA A 28 11.34 -6.26 3.49
C ALA A 28 11.42 -6.89 4.89
N TRP A 29 12.04 -8.06 4.99
CA TRP A 29 12.06 -8.83 6.23
C TRP A 29 13.34 -9.66 6.36
N GLN A 30 13.68 -10.04 7.58
CA GLN A 30 14.82 -10.89 7.90
C GLN A 30 14.37 -12.01 8.84
N ALA A 31 14.84 -13.22 8.59
CA ALA A 31 14.77 -14.33 9.54
C ALA A 31 16.17 -14.51 10.17
N ASP A 32 16.29 -15.48 11.06
CA ASP A 32 17.59 -15.81 11.65
C ASP A 32 18.61 -16.23 10.56
N ALA A 33 19.88 -15.88 10.77
CA ALA A 33 20.97 -16.21 9.88
C ALA A 33 21.12 -17.73 9.64
N GLN A 34 20.74 -18.57 10.61
CA GLN A 34 20.78 -20.04 10.48
C GLN A 34 19.87 -20.58 9.38
N VAL A 35 18.80 -19.85 9.04
CA VAL A 35 17.82 -20.25 8.03
C VAL A 35 17.98 -19.47 6.72
N ASN A 36 19.14 -18.86 6.48
CA ASN A 36 19.42 -18.10 5.25
C ASN A 36 19.19 -18.93 3.97
N ASP A 37 19.54 -20.21 3.99
CA ASP A 37 19.41 -21.09 2.82
C ASP A 37 18.06 -21.80 2.75
N VAL A 38 17.20 -21.61 3.75
CA VAL A 38 15.83 -22.13 3.76
C VAL A 38 14.92 -21.25 2.91
N ALA A 39 14.11 -21.88 2.07
CA ALA A 39 13.12 -21.18 1.27
C ALA A 39 12.04 -20.55 2.17
N PRO A 40 11.54 -19.34 1.88
CA PRO A 40 10.53 -18.67 2.71
C PRO A 40 9.29 -19.51 3.03
N ARG A 41 8.88 -20.37 2.09
CA ARG A 41 7.72 -21.28 2.22
C ARG A 41 7.94 -22.44 3.19
N GLU A 42 9.20 -22.77 3.50
CA GLU A 42 9.63 -23.88 4.35
C GLU A 42 9.98 -23.41 5.77
N LEU A 43 9.96 -22.10 6.02
CA LEU A 43 10.23 -21.55 7.35
C LEU A 43 9.14 -21.95 8.36
N SER A 44 9.59 -22.29 9.56
CA SER A 44 8.70 -22.51 10.70
C SER A 44 7.98 -21.20 11.06
N HIS A 45 6.70 -21.29 11.43
CA HIS A 45 5.92 -20.11 11.85
C HIS A 45 6.41 -19.56 13.21
N GLY A 46 7.26 -20.30 13.92
CA GLY A 46 7.92 -19.86 15.15
C GLY A 46 9.20 -19.06 14.93
N GLU A 47 9.71 -18.96 13.69
CA GLU A 47 10.96 -18.25 13.43
C GLU A 47 10.84 -16.76 13.81
N PRO A 48 11.84 -16.21 14.51
CA PRO A 48 11.85 -14.80 14.82
C PRO A 48 12.05 -14.00 13.53
N ILE A 49 11.24 -12.95 13.35
CA ILE A 49 11.30 -12.07 12.18
C ILE A 49 11.72 -10.67 12.60
N GLN A 50 12.62 -10.05 11.83
CA GLN A 50 12.94 -8.64 11.91
C GLN A 50 12.46 -7.87 10.68
N TYR A 51 12.06 -6.63 10.90
CA TYR A 51 11.60 -5.71 9.86
C TYR A 51 12.57 -4.54 9.75
N PRO A 52 13.39 -4.47 8.68
CA PRO A 52 14.37 -3.40 8.50
C PRO A 52 13.78 -1.99 8.44
N ALA A 53 12.49 -1.86 8.11
CA ALA A 53 11.81 -0.57 7.98
C ALA A 53 11.81 0.24 9.28
N ASP A 54 11.68 -0.42 10.43
CA ASP A 54 11.59 0.22 11.75
C ASP A 54 12.39 -0.52 12.85
N GLY A 55 13.13 -1.58 12.49
CA GLY A 55 13.88 -2.39 13.44
C GLY A 55 13.02 -3.24 14.36
N ALA A 56 11.71 -3.31 14.14
CA ALA A 56 10.82 -4.13 14.97
C ALA A 56 11.14 -5.61 14.79
N SER A 57 10.81 -6.40 15.80
CA SER A 57 10.91 -7.86 15.73
C SER A 57 9.64 -8.55 16.21
N ARG A 58 9.34 -9.68 15.59
CA ARG A 58 8.31 -10.63 16.03
C ARG A 58 9.03 -11.84 16.60
N GLN A 59 9.04 -11.96 17.93
CA GLN A 59 9.69 -13.05 18.63
C GLN A 59 8.67 -14.09 19.12
N THR A 60 8.95 -15.35 18.86
CA THR A 60 8.20 -16.50 19.38
C THR A 60 9.12 -17.28 20.32
N GLY A 61 9.26 -16.79 21.56
CA GLY A 61 9.92 -17.52 22.65
C GLY A 61 11.44 -17.34 22.80
N CYS A 62 12.25 -17.70 21.80
CA CYS A 62 13.72 -17.74 21.95
C CYS A 62 14.40 -16.38 21.82
N SER A 63 15.34 -16.12 22.74
CA SER A 63 15.71 -14.77 23.18
C SER A 63 16.86 -14.08 22.42
N MET A 64 17.35 -14.62 21.31
CA MET A 64 18.35 -13.94 20.47
C MET A 64 18.17 -14.36 19.01
N ILE A 65 17.98 -13.39 18.12
CA ILE A 65 18.04 -13.57 16.67
C ILE A 65 19.38 -13.02 16.19
N THR A 66 20.08 -13.76 15.35
CA THR A 66 21.18 -13.20 14.56
C THR A 66 20.59 -12.76 13.22
N PRO A 67 20.52 -11.44 12.91
CA PRO A 67 19.88 -10.97 11.69
C PRO A 67 20.50 -11.62 10.44
N GLY A 68 19.69 -12.37 9.70
CA GLY A 68 20.11 -12.98 8.44
C GLY A 68 20.09 -12.00 7.27
N LYS A 69 20.13 -12.54 6.05
CA LYS A 69 20.06 -11.74 4.83
C LYS A 69 18.69 -11.04 4.71
N THR A 70 18.69 -9.80 4.22
CA THR A 70 17.45 -9.10 3.88
C THR A 70 16.74 -9.81 2.75
N ARG A 71 15.48 -10.20 2.98
CA ARG A 71 14.63 -10.86 2.00
C ARG A 71 13.66 -9.84 1.37
N PRO A 72 13.55 -9.79 0.04
CA PRO A 72 12.60 -8.94 -0.66
C PRO A 72 11.14 -9.22 -0.26
N SER A 73 10.31 -8.18 -0.28
CA SER A 73 8.88 -8.25 0.09
C SER A 73 8.07 -9.20 -0.78
N ILE A 74 8.45 -9.39 -2.05
CA ILE A 74 7.79 -10.31 -3.00
C ILE A 74 7.84 -11.77 -2.53
N HIS A 75 8.83 -12.13 -1.71
CA HIS A 75 9.02 -13.47 -1.16
C HIS A 75 8.48 -13.63 0.25
N MET A 76 7.83 -12.60 0.79
CA MET A 76 7.30 -12.60 2.16
C MET A 76 6.06 -13.49 2.25
N PRO A 77 6.04 -14.54 3.09
CA PRO A 77 4.86 -15.37 3.30
C PRO A 77 3.83 -14.65 4.18
N ARG A 78 2.55 -15.02 4.06
CA ARG A 78 1.43 -14.36 4.77
C ARG A 78 1.63 -14.33 6.29
N TRP A 79 2.12 -15.40 6.90
CA TRP A 79 2.27 -15.50 8.35
C TRP A 79 3.29 -14.50 8.91
N VAL A 80 4.23 -14.04 8.09
CA VAL A 80 5.22 -13.01 8.44
C VAL A 80 4.58 -11.62 8.48
N SER A 81 3.52 -11.35 7.72
CA SER A 81 2.91 -10.02 7.71
C SER A 81 2.37 -9.61 9.08
N ARG A 82 2.78 -8.42 9.53
CA ARG A 82 2.34 -7.78 10.78
C ARG A 82 1.27 -6.70 10.58
N ILE A 83 0.93 -6.37 9.33
CA ILE A 83 -0.06 -5.34 9.00
C ILE A 83 -1.18 -5.98 8.19
N LEU A 84 -2.38 -5.89 8.75
CA LEU A 84 -3.62 -6.37 8.15
C LEU A 84 -4.52 -5.17 7.86
N LEU A 85 -5.06 -5.11 6.66
CA LEU A 85 -5.96 -4.06 6.19
C LEU A 85 -7.29 -4.72 5.84
N GLU A 86 -8.40 -4.14 6.27
CA GLU A 86 -9.75 -4.55 5.88
C GLU A 86 -10.27 -3.53 4.86
N ILE A 87 -10.69 -4.01 3.70
CA ILE A 87 -11.28 -3.17 2.65
C ILE A 87 -12.63 -2.66 3.13
N THR A 88 -12.83 -1.35 3.11
CA THR A 88 -14.06 -0.68 3.54
C THR A 88 -14.94 -0.26 2.38
N ASP A 89 -14.33 0.12 1.25
CA ASP A 89 -15.05 0.48 0.03
C ASP A 89 -14.19 0.21 -1.21
N VAL A 90 -14.85 -0.02 -2.34
CA VAL A 90 -14.21 -0.18 -3.65
C VAL A 90 -15.05 0.51 -4.70
N ARG A 91 -14.43 1.42 -5.46
CA ARG A 91 -15.07 2.12 -6.58
C ARG A 91 -14.14 2.26 -7.77
N VAL A 92 -14.71 2.64 -8.90
CA VAL A 92 -13.99 2.99 -10.12
C VAL A 92 -14.13 4.50 -10.34
N GLU A 93 -13.02 5.17 -10.63
CA GLU A 93 -12.95 6.62 -10.80
C GLU A 93 -11.99 6.97 -11.93
N ARG A 94 -12.14 8.15 -12.55
CA ARG A 94 -11.12 8.67 -13.47
C ARG A 94 -9.94 9.18 -12.65
N LEU A 95 -8.72 8.90 -13.12
CA LEU A 95 -7.48 9.34 -12.45
C LEU A 95 -7.48 10.84 -12.08
N GLN A 96 -8.00 11.68 -12.97
CA GLN A 96 -8.00 13.14 -12.79
C GLN A 96 -9.18 13.66 -11.94
N GLU A 97 -10.15 12.81 -11.60
CA GLU A 97 -11.32 13.17 -10.77
C GLU A 97 -11.05 13.02 -9.26
N ILE A 98 -9.85 12.57 -8.89
CA ILE A 98 -9.45 12.36 -7.50
C ILE A 98 -9.64 13.62 -6.65
N SER A 99 -10.18 13.42 -5.45
CA SER A 99 -10.39 14.50 -4.50
C SER A 99 -9.09 14.85 -3.76
N ARG A 100 -8.96 16.09 -3.27
CA ARG A 100 -7.81 16.49 -2.43
C ARG A 100 -7.70 15.69 -1.14
N SER A 101 -8.84 15.27 -0.58
CA SER A 101 -8.87 14.39 0.59
C SER A 101 -8.26 13.03 0.28
N ASP A 102 -8.53 12.48 -0.90
CA ASP A 102 -7.98 11.20 -1.33
C ASP A 102 -6.48 11.33 -1.63
N ILE A 103 -6.06 12.40 -2.32
CA ILE A 103 -4.62 12.71 -2.53
C ILE A 103 -3.87 12.76 -1.19
N ARG A 104 -4.46 13.39 -0.16
CA ARG A 104 -3.88 13.42 1.18
C ARG A 104 -3.86 12.05 1.84
N ALA A 105 -4.91 11.24 1.66
CA ALA A 105 -5.00 9.88 2.19
C ALA A 105 -3.96 8.93 1.56
N GLU A 106 -3.60 9.15 0.29
CA GLU A 106 -2.48 8.47 -0.39
C GLU A 106 -1.10 8.87 0.18
N GLY A 107 -1.03 9.92 1.01
CA GLY A 107 0.18 10.33 1.72
C GLY A 107 0.89 11.55 1.13
N LEU A 108 0.29 12.26 0.18
CA LEU A 108 0.80 13.55 -0.25
C LEU A 108 0.41 14.63 0.77
N GLU A 109 1.40 15.15 1.50
CA GLU A 109 1.21 16.23 2.46
C GLU A 109 1.68 17.56 1.87
N CYS A 110 0.76 18.52 1.76
CA CYS A 110 1.09 19.85 1.28
C CYS A 110 2.11 20.53 2.21
N PRO A 111 3.20 21.12 1.67
CA PRO A 111 4.15 21.89 2.45
C PRO A 111 3.45 23.01 3.23
N PRO A 112 3.85 23.27 4.50
CA PRO A 112 3.24 24.31 5.32
C PRO A 112 3.24 25.69 4.66
N GLU A 113 4.26 25.99 3.84
CA GLU A 113 4.45 27.27 3.16
C GLU A 113 3.36 27.54 2.10
N LEU A 114 2.71 26.49 1.57
CA LEU A 114 1.68 26.59 0.54
C LEU A 114 0.26 26.42 1.13
N ALA A 115 0.13 26.23 2.45
CA ALA A 115 -1.16 25.97 3.09
C ALA A 115 -2.09 27.18 3.19
N SER A 116 -1.56 28.40 2.99
CA SER A 116 -2.34 29.65 2.99
C SER A 116 -2.93 29.95 1.61
N ASP A 117 -4.16 30.47 1.59
CA ASP A 117 -4.80 30.93 0.34
C ASP A 117 -4.11 32.16 -0.27
N ASP A 118 -3.36 32.92 0.53
CA ASP A 118 -2.65 34.15 0.10
C ASP A 118 -1.32 33.88 -0.62
N VAL A 119 -0.91 32.62 -0.73
CA VAL A 119 0.33 32.19 -1.39
C VAL A 119 -0.01 31.61 -2.76
N SER A 120 0.86 31.81 -3.75
CA SER A 120 0.70 31.23 -5.09
C SER A 120 1.99 30.48 -5.49
N PRO A 121 1.91 29.18 -5.83
CA PRO A 121 0.73 28.31 -5.72
C PRO A 121 0.31 28.09 -4.27
N ASN A 122 -1.00 27.97 -4.00
CA ASN A 122 -1.50 27.48 -2.71
C ASN A 122 -1.80 25.97 -2.79
N TYR A 123 -2.22 25.39 -1.66
CA TYR A 123 -2.55 23.97 -1.56
C TYR A 123 -3.56 23.50 -2.63
N ARG A 124 -4.47 24.37 -3.08
CA ARG A 124 -5.48 24.02 -4.09
C ARG A 124 -4.85 23.71 -5.44
N ASP A 125 -3.81 24.45 -5.81
CA ASP A 125 -3.07 24.26 -7.06
C ASP A 125 -1.96 23.22 -6.89
N TRP A 126 -1.40 23.10 -5.69
CA TRP A 126 -0.32 22.17 -5.39
C TRP A 126 -0.76 20.70 -5.45
N TYR A 127 -1.89 20.33 -4.84
CA TYR A 127 -2.32 18.93 -4.77
C TYR A 127 -2.48 18.25 -6.16
N PRO A 128 -3.18 18.85 -7.14
CA PRO A 128 -3.29 18.25 -8.48
C PRO A 128 -1.93 18.11 -9.18
N ALA A 129 -1.03 19.09 -9.03
CA ALA A 129 0.30 19.03 -9.62
C ALA A 129 1.15 17.92 -8.99
N ALA A 130 1.16 17.83 -7.65
CA ALA A 130 1.89 16.80 -6.91
C ALA A 130 1.35 15.39 -7.21
N TRP A 131 0.03 15.25 -7.35
CA TRP A 131 -0.58 13.98 -7.73
C TRP A 131 -0.18 13.55 -9.16
N ARG A 132 -0.20 14.48 -10.12
CA ARG A 132 0.27 14.20 -11.49
C ARG A 132 1.73 13.75 -11.48
N GLU A 133 2.61 14.48 -10.80
CA GLU A 133 4.04 14.16 -10.73
C GLU A 133 4.28 12.78 -10.10
N LEU A 134 3.56 12.47 -9.01
CA LEU A 134 3.62 11.14 -8.39
C LEU A 134 3.17 10.05 -9.37
N TRP A 135 2.02 10.24 -10.03
CA TRP A 135 1.48 9.28 -10.98
C TRP A 135 2.44 9.02 -12.14
N GLU A 136 2.98 10.08 -12.74
CA GLU A 136 3.94 10.00 -13.85
C GLU A 136 5.26 9.36 -13.42
N SER A 137 5.71 9.57 -12.17
CA SER A 137 6.92 8.92 -11.66
C SER A 137 6.80 7.39 -11.57
N ILE A 138 5.58 6.88 -11.35
CA ILE A 138 5.29 5.44 -11.22
C ILE A 138 4.93 4.82 -12.57
N ASN A 139 4.16 5.53 -13.39
CA ASN A 139 3.53 4.99 -14.61
C ASN A 139 4.13 5.54 -15.91
N GLY A 140 5.08 6.48 -15.83
CA GLY A 140 5.76 7.12 -16.97
C GLY A 140 5.21 8.52 -17.30
N ALA A 141 6.05 9.34 -17.94
CA ALA A 141 5.82 10.77 -18.16
C ALA A 141 4.55 11.14 -18.96
N ASP A 142 4.05 10.26 -19.83
CA ASP A 142 2.85 10.52 -20.64
C ASP A 142 1.57 9.87 -20.10
N SER A 143 1.68 9.19 -18.95
CA SER A 143 0.57 8.38 -18.41
C SER A 143 -0.61 9.23 -17.91
N TRP A 144 -0.36 10.47 -17.47
CA TRP A 144 -1.40 11.38 -16.94
C TRP A 144 -2.47 11.75 -17.96
N ASN A 145 -2.05 12.04 -19.20
CA ASN A 145 -2.94 12.52 -20.26
C ASN A 145 -3.96 11.46 -20.71
N SER A 146 -3.67 10.18 -20.46
CA SER A 146 -4.60 9.10 -20.78
C SER A 146 -5.85 9.09 -19.89
N ASN A 147 -5.80 9.76 -18.73
CA ASN A 147 -6.87 9.83 -17.73
C ASN A 147 -7.60 8.47 -17.54
N PRO A 148 -6.87 7.40 -17.19
CA PRO A 148 -7.42 6.06 -17.18
C PRO A 148 -8.50 5.91 -16.09
N TRP A 149 -9.35 4.91 -16.25
CA TRP A 149 -10.17 4.41 -15.15
C TRP A 149 -9.28 3.65 -14.16
N VAL A 150 -9.34 4.03 -12.89
CA VAL A 150 -8.57 3.41 -11.81
C VAL A 150 -9.51 2.83 -10.76
N TRP A 151 -9.02 1.83 -10.04
CA TRP A 151 -9.68 1.31 -8.84
C TRP A 151 -9.26 2.15 -7.64
N VAL A 152 -10.24 2.70 -6.94
CA VAL A 152 -10.02 3.28 -5.61
C VAL A 152 -10.40 2.24 -4.58
N VAL A 153 -9.46 1.91 -3.71
CA VAL A 153 -9.61 0.90 -2.66
C VAL A 153 -9.42 1.56 -1.31
N GLU A 154 -10.51 1.72 -0.58
CA GLU A 154 -10.47 2.24 0.78
C GLU A 154 -10.27 1.09 1.76
N PHE A 155 -9.46 1.31 2.79
CA PHE A 155 -9.22 0.31 3.81
C PHE A 155 -8.94 0.94 5.17
N LYS A 156 -9.13 0.14 6.22
CA LYS A 156 -8.70 0.46 7.59
C LYS A 156 -7.71 -0.57 8.10
N ARG A 157 -6.75 -0.13 8.91
CA ARG A 157 -5.82 -1.05 9.58
C ARG A 157 -6.54 -1.80 10.69
N VAL A 158 -6.45 -3.13 10.66
CA VAL A 158 -6.96 -4.00 11.73
C VAL A 158 -5.88 -4.13 12.79
N ARG A 159 -6.20 -3.72 14.03
CA ARG A 159 -5.35 -4.02 15.19
C ARG A 159 -5.60 -5.47 15.59
N THR A 160 -4.52 -6.25 15.68
CA THR A 160 -4.52 -7.63 16.18
C THR A 160 -3.92 -7.65 17.56
#